data_AF-A0A367K5G6-F1
#
_entry.id   AF-A0A367K5G6-F1
#
_cell.length_a   1.000
_cell.length_b   1.000
_cell.length_c   1.000
_cell.angle_alpha   90.00
_cell.angle_beta   90.00
_cell.angle_gamma   90.00
#
_symmetry.space_group_name_H-M   'P 1'
#
loop_
_entity.id
_entity.type
_entity.pdbx_description
1 polymer ?
#
loop_
_entity_poly.entity_id
_entity_poly.type
_entity_poly.pdbx_seq_one_letter_code
_entity_poly.pdbx_strand_id
1 'polypeptide(L)'
;MPTTRFASTQNPEETTANETVQEIRNKRFSSRKKREGYIAQTPKQRVMMQFLSTIIDYDKQHILWTEPKEHTAITIESIEDRVYKGKYKTFDSFKNDIDALFLSVVPSIQSSKEEMNTFKQLYQFAQDCLKFESERLNENIQEGEQSIYKVVALFRPSVDGYVFSDTTIKEPTAPANDQLPQNVHEMIIHPSQPVQQEEVPSLKQTIAPPPKYPPKLMRHEDKPVVPVQWLDFGAFSSFAPTYDSNNANVTYENTYIGRTAKRLKVDKLDEKDDENVDELNKAWLEKEGLDINLIEDAFNKLPSTVEEELANNCQLLEKLMEHQESRIEKGEAVDEKELKTGKEEECKREGNELILMLI
;
A
#
# COMPACT_ATOMS: atom_id res chain seq x y z
N MET A 1 -48.14 59.23 51.84
CA MET A 1 -47.95 57.93 52.52
C MET A 1 -48.99 56.96 51.98
N PRO A 2 -48.77 55.63 51.89
CA PRO A 2 -47.57 54.83 51.58
C PRO A 2 -47.79 53.90 50.33
N THR A 3 -46.75 53.12 50.04
CA THR A 3 -46.46 52.14 48.97
C THR A 3 -47.25 50.82 49.04
N THR A 4 -47.49 50.13 47.90
CA THR A 4 -47.24 48.67 47.69
C THR A 4 -47.43 48.19 46.24
N ARG A 5 -46.58 47.23 45.84
CA ARG A 5 -46.42 46.48 44.57
C ARG A 5 -47.43 45.30 44.42
N PHE A 6 -47.29 44.59 43.28
CA PHE A 6 -47.77 43.24 42.87
C PHE A 6 -48.99 43.26 41.94
N ALA A 7 -49.09 42.50 40.84
CA ALA A 7 -48.21 41.53 40.19
C ALA A 7 -48.60 41.45 38.70
N SER A 8 -47.62 41.38 37.80
CA SER A 8 -47.84 40.93 36.41
C SER A 8 -47.65 39.42 36.39
N THR A 9 -48.74 38.69 36.22
CA THR A 9 -48.78 37.26 35.93
C THR A 9 -48.11 37.01 34.57
N GLN A 10 -46.88 36.51 34.59
CA GLN A 10 -46.30 35.81 33.45
C GLN A 10 -46.98 34.44 33.35
N ASN A 11 -47.59 34.20 32.19
CA ASN A 11 -48.10 32.90 31.78
C ASN A 11 -46.95 31.86 31.81
N PRO A 12 -47.23 30.61 32.21
CA PRO A 12 -46.29 29.52 31.98
C PRO A 12 -46.17 29.30 30.47
N GLU A 13 -44.92 29.24 30.02
CA GLU A 13 -44.51 29.12 28.64
C GLU A 13 -45.23 27.97 27.92
N GLU A 14 -45.75 28.33 26.75
CA GLU A 14 -46.34 27.45 25.77
C GLU A 14 -45.31 26.41 25.31
N THR A 15 -45.68 25.14 25.50
CA THR A 15 -45.39 23.98 24.62
C THR A 15 -44.66 24.32 23.32
N THR A 16 -43.35 24.04 23.25
CA THR A 16 -42.63 23.94 21.98
C THR A 16 -42.96 22.62 21.30
N ALA A 17 -43.65 22.73 20.18
CA ALA A 17 -44.02 21.64 19.29
C ALA A 17 -42.79 21.09 18.53
N ASN A 18 -42.67 19.76 18.52
CA ASN A 18 -41.91 18.93 17.56
C ASN A 18 -40.49 19.37 17.19
N GLU A 19 -39.59 19.52 18.17
CA GLU A 19 -38.16 19.56 17.87
C GLU A 19 -37.65 18.13 17.57
N THR A 20 -36.91 17.98 16.48
CA THR A 20 -36.29 16.68 16.17
C THR A 20 -35.18 16.38 17.19
N VAL A 21 -34.96 15.10 17.50
CA VAL A 21 -33.92 14.68 18.47
C VAL A 21 -32.54 15.26 18.11
N GLN A 22 -32.25 15.39 16.81
CA GLN A 22 -31.01 15.97 16.31
C GLN A 22 -30.91 17.50 16.54
N GLU A 23 -32.01 18.24 16.45
CA GLU A 23 -32.04 19.67 16.77
C GLU A 23 -31.79 19.92 18.25
N ILE A 24 -32.35 19.08 19.14
CA ILE A 24 -32.10 19.14 20.58
C ILE A 24 -30.62 18.89 20.88
N ARG A 25 -30.01 17.86 20.25
CA ARG A 25 -28.57 17.58 20.36
C ARG A 25 -27.72 18.78 19.90
N ASN A 26 -28.05 19.37 18.75
CA ASN A 26 -27.33 20.51 18.18
C ASN A 26 -27.42 21.75 19.06
N LYS A 27 -28.60 22.05 19.64
CA LYS A 27 -28.77 23.17 20.57
C LYS A 27 -27.92 22.98 21.82
N ARG A 28 -27.88 21.77 22.38
CA ARG A 28 -27.07 21.44 23.55
C ARG A 28 -25.58 21.57 23.27
N PHE A 29 -25.11 21.00 22.17
CA PHE A 29 -23.73 21.15 21.72
C PHE A 29 -23.35 22.64 21.53
N SER A 30 -24.23 23.44 20.94
CA SER A 30 -24.01 24.88 20.73
C SER A 30 -24.02 25.67 22.04
N SER A 31 -24.80 25.23 23.04
CA SER A 31 -24.89 25.84 24.37
C SER A 31 -23.71 25.49 25.29
N ARG A 32 -22.83 24.57 24.87
CA ARG A 32 -21.64 24.17 25.61
C ARG A 32 -20.77 25.39 25.92
N LYS A 33 -20.39 25.53 27.19
CA LYS A 33 -19.39 26.51 27.61
C LYS A 33 -18.02 26.11 27.07
N LYS A 34 -17.52 26.81 26.04
CA LYS A 34 -16.13 26.66 25.58
C LYS A 34 -15.17 27.07 26.70
N ARG A 35 -14.32 26.14 27.14
CA ARG A 35 -13.35 26.36 28.21
C ARG A 35 -11.96 26.56 27.62
N GLU A 36 -11.69 27.77 27.19
CA GLU A 36 -10.36 28.19 26.74
C GLU A 36 -9.50 28.61 27.95
N GLY A 37 -8.24 28.18 27.99
CA GLY A 37 -7.25 28.70 28.93
C GLY A 37 -7.04 27.94 30.26
N TYR A 38 -7.56 26.70 30.41
CA TYR A 38 -7.29 25.93 31.63
C TYR A 38 -5.90 25.27 31.59
N ILE A 39 -5.06 25.57 32.57
CA ILE A 39 -3.74 24.96 32.73
C ILE A 39 -3.92 23.61 33.44
N ALA A 40 -3.72 22.51 32.72
CA ALA A 40 -3.75 21.17 33.30
C ALA A 40 -2.72 21.05 34.43
N GLN A 41 -3.16 20.57 35.60
CA GLN A 41 -2.30 20.42 36.77
C GLN A 41 -1.42 19.17 36.69
N THR A 42 -1.87 18.15 35.94
CA THR A 42 -1.12 16.90 35.75
C THR A 42 -1.09 16.49 34.27
N PRO A 43 -0.05 15.74 33.83
CA PRO A 43 0.00 15.19 32.47
C PRO A 43 -1.19 14.28 32.17
N LYS A 44 -1.68 13.52 33.16
CA LYS A 44 -2.87 12.66 33.04
C LYS A 44 -4.13 13.49 32.76
N GLN A 45 -4.32 14.58 33.51
CA GLN A 45 -5.44 15.50 33.28
C GLN A 45 -5.37 16.12 31.89
N ARG A 46 -4.19 16.48 31.40
CA ARG A 46 -4.02 16.98 30.02
C ARG A 46 -4.46 15.95 28.99
N VAL A 47 -4.09 14.68 29.16
CA VAL A 47 -4.50 13.58 28.27
C VAL A 47 -6.01 13.37 28.32
N MET A 48 -6.62 13.35 29.52
CA MET A 48 -8.09 13.25 29.66
C MET A 48 -8.82 14.41 28.99
N MET A 49 -8.29 15.63 29.08
CA MET A 49 -8.85 16.80 28.39
C MET A 49 -8.73 16.67 26.86
N GLN A 50 -7.56 16.24 26.37
CA GLN A 50 -7.34 16.00 24.93
C GLN A 50 -8.28 14.92 24.41
N PHE A 51 -8.45 13.83 25.15
CA PHE A 51 -9.38 12.75 24.83
C PHE A 51 -10.83 13.25 24.73
N LEU A 52 -11.29 14.09 25.67
CA LEU A 52 -12.64 14.66 25.59
C LEU A 52 -12.79 15.56 24.36
N SER A 53 -11.77 16.36 24.02
CA SER A 53 -11.84 17.15 22.78
C SER A 53 -11.89 16.27 21.53
N THR A 54 -11.08 15.22 21.44
CA THR A 54 -11.05 14.34 20.27
C THR A 54 -12.34 13.55 20.11
N ILE A 55 -12.94 13.08 21.20
CA ILE A 55 -14.26 12.42 21.16
C ILE A 55 -15.34 13.36 20.67
N ILE A 56 -15.35 14.60 21.16
CA ILE A 56 -16.36 15.58 20.79
C ILE A 56 -16.23 15.96 19.30
N ASP A 57 -14.99 16.07 18.80
CA ASP A 57 -14.74 16.35 17.39
C ASP A 57 -15.09 15.15 16.48
N TYR A 58 -14.95 13.92 16.99
CA TYR A 58 -15.33 12.71 16.28
C TYR A 58 -16.85 12.48 16.26
N ASP A 59 -17.57 12.95 17.29
CA ASP A 59 -19.03 12.86 17.42
C ASP A 59 -19.78 13.88 16.54
N LYS A 60 -19.73 13.67 15.22
CA LYS A 60 -20.37 14.54 14.21
C LYS A 60 -21.91 14.60 14.31
N GLN A 61 -22.54 13.58 14.90
CA GLN A 61 -23.98 13.50 15.07
C GLN A 61 -24.44 13.95 16.46
N HIS A 62 -23.50 14.37 17.31
CA HIS A 62 -23.72 14.82 18.68
C HIS A 62 -24.53 13.81 19.52
N ILE A 63 -24.25 12.53 19.32
CA ILE A 63 -24.93 11.41 19.96
C ILE A 63 -24.76 11.47 21.47
N LEU A 64 -23.57 11.88 21.95
CA LEU A 64 -23.25 11.98 23.38
C LEU A 64 -23.99 13.13 24.08
N TRP A 65 -24.70 13.98 23.34
CA TRP A 65 -25.47 15.12 23.83
C TRP A 65 -26.96 14.81 24.01
N THR A 66 -27.36 13.57 23.76
CA THR A 66 -28.74 13.13 23.93
C THR A 66 -29.16 13.18 25.39
N GLU A 67 -30.44 13.49 25.64
CA GLU A 67 -30.98 13.43 27.00
C GLU A 67 -30.97 11.98 27.52
N PRO A 68 -30.31 11.71 28.65
CA PRO A 68 -30.47 10.41 29.27
C PRO A 68 -31.92 10.29 29.76
N LYS A 69 -32.52 9.11 29.61
CA LYS A 69 -33.88 8.83 30.11
C LYS A 69 -33.96 8.95 31.64
N GLU A 70 -32.83 8.82 32.34
CA GLU A 70 -32.71 9.00 33.78
C GLU A 70 -31.98 10.31 34.11
N HIS A 71 -32.61 11.19 34.89
CA HIS A 71 -32.03 12.47 35.31
C HIS A 71 -30.77 12.35 36.20
N THR A 72 -30.47 11.14 36.69
CA THR A 72 -29.27 10.82 37.49
C THR A 72 -28.08 10.37 36.64
N ALA A 73 -28.26 10.19 35.33
CA ALA A 73 -27.21 9.73 34.46
C ALA A 73 -26.13 10.79 34.24
N ILE A 74 -24.90 10.30 34.06
CA ILE A 74 -23.71 11.13 33.87
C ILE A 74 -23.76 11.74 32.46
N THR A 75 -23.71 13.06 32.37
CA THR A 75 -23.63 13.79 31.09
C THR A 75 -22.18 14.12 30.73
N ILE A 76 -21.91 14.32 29.44
CA ILE A 76 -20.57 14.71 28.96
C ILE A 76 -20.08 16.01 29.62
N GLU A 77 -20.97 16.97 29.85
CA GLU A 77 -20.65 18.21 30.56
C GLU A 77 -20.21 17.97 32.01
N SER A 78 -20.83 16.98 32.68
CA SER A 78 -20.45 16.62 34.05
C SER A 78 -19.07 15.96 34.09
N ILE A 79 -18.74 15.15 33.08
CA ILE A 79 -17.42 14.50 32.94
C ILE A 79 -16.36 15.56 32.66
N GLU A 80 -16.62 16.48 31.73
CA GLU A 80 -15.75 17.64 31.51
C GLU A 80 -15.49 18.36 32.83
N ASP A 81 -16.55 18.71 33.56
CA ASP A 81 -16.44 19.39 34.85
C ASP A 81 -15.54 18.66 35.85
N ARG A 82 -15.68 17.34 35.94
CA ARG A 82 -14.86 16.49 36.82
C ARG A 82 -13.41 16.42 36.36
N VAL A 83 -13.13 16.37 35.05
CA VAL A 83 -11.78 16.42 34.48
C VAL A 83 -11.13 17.77 34.77
N TYR A 84 -11.79 18.89 34.47
CA TYR A 84 -11.25 20.23 34.71
C TYR A 84 -11.00 20.50 36.20
N LYS A 85 -11.87 20.00 37.09
CA LYS A 85 -11.68 20.09 38.55
C LYS A 85 -10.65 19.11 39.11
N GLY A 86 -10.03 18.26 38.27
CA GLY A 86 -9.01 17.28 38.68
C GLY A 86 -9.55 16.20 39.63
N LYS A 87 -10.84 15.85 39.53
CA LYS A 87 -11.45 14.85 40.43
C LYS A 87 -11.04 13.42 40.11
N TYR A 88 -10.64 13.14 38.88
CA TYR A 88 -10.17 11.81 38.47
C TYR A 88 -8.71 11.62 38.85
N LYS A 89 -8.45 10.61 39.67
CA LYS A 89 -7.08 10.23 40.09
C LYS A 89 -6.48 9.12 39.22
N THR A 90 -7.33 8.27 38.63
CA THR A 90 -6.95 7.10 37.81
C THR A 90 -7.75 7.07 36.52
N PHE A 91 -7.18 6.49 35.45
CA PHE A 91 -7.91 6.31 34.19
C PHE A 91 -9.12 5.38 34.32
N ASP A 92 -9.09 4.39 35.24
CA ASP A 92 -10.25 3.53 35.51
C ASP A 92 -11.48 4.32 35.96
N SER A 93 -11.31 5.28 36.87
CA SER A 93 -12.43 6.11 37.35
C SER A 93 -13.02 6.97 36.23
N PHE A 94 -12.18 7.40 35.30
CA PHE A 94 -12.60 8.15 34.12
C PHE A 94 -13.31 7.25 33.10
N LYS A 95 -12.76 6.05 32.84
CA LYS A 95 -13.35 5.04 31.96
C LYS A 95 -14.73 4.62 32.44
N ASN A 96 -14.92 4.36 33.73
CA ASN A 96 -16.23 3.97 34.27
C ASN A 96 -17.31 5.05 34.03
N ASP A 97 -16.95 6.33 34.19
CA ASP A 97 -17.87 7.44 33.91
C ASP A 97 -18.15 7.59 32.41
N ILE A 98 -17.17 7.31 31.54
CA ILE A 98 -17.36 7.25 30.08
C ILE A 98 -18.26 6.08 29.69
N ASP A 99 -18.03 4.88 30.22
CA ASP A 99 -18.86 3.70 29.96
C ASP A 99 -20.29 3.93 30.45
N ALA A 100 -20.47 4.57 31.61
CA ALA A 100 -21.79 4.99 32.11
C ALA A 100 -22.46 6.03 31.20
N LEU A 101 -21.71 6.98 30.64
CA LEU A 101 -22.21 7.90 29.62
C LEU A 101 -22.71 7.13 28.41
N PHE A 102 -21.90 6.24 27.82
CA PHE A 102 -22.30 5.46 26.65
C PHE A 102 -23.55 4.58 26.94
N LEU A 103 -23.61 3.92 28.09
CA LEU A 103 -24.77 3.14 28.54
C LEU A 103 -26.06 3.99 28.58
N SER A 104 -25.97 5.23 29.06
CA SER A 104 -27.13 6.11 29.20
C SER A 104 -27.76 6.52 27.86
N VAL A 105 -26.97 6.51 26.78
CA VAL A 105 -27.41 6.95 25.45
C VAL A 105 -28.00 5.80 24.62
N VAL A 106 -27.58 4.55 24.87
CA VAL A 106 -28.06 3.34 24.18
C VAL A 106 -29.61 3.31 24.02
N PRO A 107 -30.42 3.49 25.08
CA PRO A 107 -31.87 3.43 24.96
C PRO A 107 -32.51 4.49 24.05
N SER A 108 -31.80 5.58 23.74
CA SER A 108 -32.29 6.60 22.81
C SER A 108 -31.95 6.30 21.36
N ILE A 109 -30.93 5.47 21.10
CA ILE A 109 -30.40 5.20 19.76
C ILE A 109 -30.92 3.88 19.19
N GLN A 110 -31.39 2.95 20.05
CA GLN A 110 -31.86 1.60 19.67
C GLN A 110 -32.81 1.58 18.46
N SER A 111 -33.59 2.64 18.24
CA SER A 111 -34.55 2.73 17.15
C SER A 111 -33.95 2.95 15.76
N SER A 112 -32.71 3.46 15.64
CA SER A 112 -32.08 3.82 14.36
C SER A 112 -30.81 3.02 14.09
N LYS A 113 -30.80 2.27 12.97
CA LYS A 113 -29.64 1.45 12.55
C LYS A 113 -28.40 2.31 12.23
N GLU A 114 -28.59 3.49 11.65
CA GLU A 114 -27.50 4.38 11.26
C GLU A 114 -26.83 5.03 12.48
N GLU A 115 -27.64 5.59 13.39
CA GLU A 115 -27.13 6.18 14.64
C GLU A 115 -26.46 5.12 15.53
N MET A 116 -26.92 3.88 15.46
CA MET A 116 -26.32 2.78 16.21
C MET A 116 -24.95 2.38 15.65
N ASN A 117 -24.77 2.42 14.32
CA ASN A 117 -23.47 2.14 13.71
C ASN A 117 -22.45 3.24 14.02
N THR A 118 -22.86 4.50 14.00
CA THR A 118 -21.99 5.63 14.40
C THR A 118 -21.67 5.56 15.88
N PHE A 119 -22.63 5.21 16.74
CA PHE A 119 -22.41 4.94 18.16
C PHE A 119 -21.37 3.83 18.40
N LYS A 120 -21.45 2.70 17.69
CA LYS A 120 -20.44 1.62 17.79
C LYS A 120 -19.05 2.10 17.42
N GLN A 121 -18.93 2.82 16.31
CA GLN A 121 -17.64 3.34 15.85
C GLN A 121 -17.05 4.33 16.86
N LEU A 122 -17.89 5.22 17.41
CA LEU A 122 -17.50 6.19 18.43
C LEU A 122 -17.07 5.49 19.73
N TYR A 123 -17.81 4.48 20.17
CA TYR A 123 -17.47 3.71 21.38
C TYR A 123 -16.18 2.91 21.20
N GLN A 124 -16.01 2.24 20.06
CA GLN A 124 -14.78 1.51 19.75
C GLN A 124 -13.58 2.45 19.70
N PHE A 125 -13.71 3.59 19.02
CA PHE A 125 -12.70 4.64 18.98
C PHE A 125 -12.35 5.15 20.38
N ALA A 126 -13.36 5.41 21.24
CA ALA A 126 -13.14 5.84 22.61
C ALA A 126 -12.37 4.79 23.44
N GLN A 127 -12.74 3.51 23.33
CA GLN A 127 -12.03 2.43 24.03
C GLN A 127 -10.59 2.27 23.53
N ASP A 128 -10.38 2.29 22.22
CA ASP A 128 -9.05 2.16 21.62
C ASP A 128 -8.15 3.33 22.02
N CYS A 129 -8.68 4.56 22.03
CA CYS A 129 -7.96 5.74 22.51
C CYS A 129 -7.62 5.65 24.01
N LEU A 130 -8.55 5.20 24.85
CA LEU A 130 -8.29 5.02 26.28
C LEU A 130 -7.24 3.94 26.52
N LYS A 131 -7.33 2.81 25.83
CA LYS A 131 -6.37 1.71 25.92
C LYS A 131 -4.98 2.18 25.51
N PHE A 132 -4.86 2.85 24.36
CA PHE A 132 -3.61 3.41 23.87
C PHE A 132 -2.98 4.41 24.86
N GLU A 133 -3.76 5.34 25.39
CA GLU A 133 -3.24 6.33 26.35
C GLU A 133 -2.90 5.70 27.72
N SER A 134 -3.63 4.67 28.13
CA SER A 134 -3.30 3.92 29.36
C SER A 134 -2.01 3.13 29.25
N GLU A 135 -1.77 2.49 28.10
CA GLU A 135 -0.52 1.78 27.80
C GLU A 135 0.64 2.77 27.77
N ARG A 136 0.46 3.95 27.15
CA ARG A 136 1.48 5.01 27.12
C ARG A 136 1.85 5.53 28.51
N LEU A 137 0.91 5.52 29.45
CA LEU A 137 1.09 6.02 30.82
C LEU A 137 1.34 4.90 31.85
N ASN A 138 1.48 3.65 31.41
CA ASN A 138 1.67 2.46 32.24
C ASN A 138 0.61 2.30 33.33
N GLU A 139 -0.64 2.68 33.07
CA GLU A 139 -1.78 2.35 33.93
C GLU A 139 -2.51 1.14 33.36
N ASN A 140 -2.66 0.11 34.18
CA ASN A 140 -3.40 -1.08 33.78
C ASN A 140 -4.89 -0.82 33.99
N ILE A 141 -5.59 -0.50 32.91
CA ILE A 141 -7.04 -0.37 32.94
C ILE A 141 -7.65 -1.77 33.05
N GLN A 142 -8.56 -1.99 33.99
CA GLN A 142 -9.32 -3.23 34.00
C GLN A 142 -10.19 -3.28 32.73
N GLU A 143 -9.94 -4.27 31.87
CA GLU A 143 -10.86 -4.61 30.79
C GLU A 143 -12.15 -5.10 31.45
N GLY A 144 -13.13 -4.22 31.59
CA GLY A 144 -14.42 -4.55 32.17
C GLY A 144 -15.05 -5.71 31.40
N GLU A 145 -15.38 -6.80 32.10
CA GLU A 145 -16.05 -7.98 31.54
C GLU A 145 -17.46 -7.68 31.00
N GLN A 146 -17.98 -6.47 31.25
CA GLN A 146 -19.33 -6.08 30.90
C GLN A 146 -19.35 -5.32 29.57
N SER A 147 -19.85 -5.98 28.54
CA SER A 147 -20.20 -5.34 27.28
C SER A 147 -21.34 -4.33 27.50
N ILE A 148 -21.14 -3.09 27.05
CA ILE A 148 -22.15 -2.00 27.13
C ILE A 148 -23.43 -2.34 26.37
N TYR A 149 -23.36 -3.28 25.44
CA TYR A 149 -24.49 -3.74 24.66
C TYR A 149 -24.34 -5.21 24.26
N LYS A 150 -25.47 -5.90 24.11
CA LYS A 150 -25.55 -7.27 23.59
C LYS A 150 -26.01 -7.24 22.15
N VAL A 151 -25.29 -7.94 21.28
CA VAL A 151 -25.73 -8.19 19.90
C VAL A 151 -26.64 -9.42 19.92
N VAL A 152 -27.87 -9.26 19.45
CA VAL A 152 -28.91 -10.29 19.47
C VAL A 152 -29.46 -10.46 18.07
N ALA A 153 -29.55 -11.70 17.59
CA ALA A 153 -30.31 -12.04 16.40
C ALA A 153 -31.57 -12.81 16.78
N LEU A 154 -32.63 -12.64 16.01
CA LEU A 154 -33.81 -13.47 16.09
C LEU A 154 -33.59 -14.71 15.22
N PHE A 155 -34.07 -15.85 15.66
CA PHE A 155 -34.08 -17.04 14.83
C PHE A 155 -35.41 -17.77 14.92
N ARG A 156 -35.76 -18.44 13.82
CA ARG A 156 -36.96 -19.26 13.70
C ARG A 156 -36.60 -20.61 13.07
N PRO A 157 -36.98 -21.74 13.69
CA PRO A 157 -36.91 -23.03 13.02
C PRO A 157 -37.94 -23.10 11.88
N SER A 158 -37.49 -23.49 10.70
CA SER A 158 -38.29 -23.79 9.51
C SER A 158 -38.21 -25.30 9.20
N VAL A 159 -38.95 -25.75 8.18
CA VAL A 159 -38.97 -27.17 7.78
C VAL A 159 -37.60 -27.64 7.27
N ASP A 160 -36.84 -26.74 6.64
CA ASP A 160 -35.57 -27.04 5.97
C ASP A 160 -34.32 -26.59 6.77
N GLY A 161 -34.50 -25.96 7.94
CA GLY A 161 -33.38 -25.51 8.77
C GLY A 161 -33.73 -24.36 9.72
N TYR A 162 -32.72 -23.58 10.10
CA TYR A 162 -32.88 -22.40 10.96
C TYR A 162 -32.69 -21.12 10.13
N VAL A 163 -33.65 -20.20 10.24
CA VAL A 163 -33.56 -18.88 9.62
C VAL A 163 -33.20 -17.86 10.69
N PHE A 164 -32.17 -17.06 10.42
CA PHE A 164 -31.69 -16.01 11.31
C PHE A 164 -32.05 -14.64 10.73
N SER A 165 -32.44 -13.70 11.59
CA SER A 165 -32.59 -12.30 11.23
C SER A 165 -31.25 -11.58 11.24
N ASP A 166 -31.24 -10.37 10.70
CA ASP A 166 -30.20 -9.39 10.97
C ASP A 166 -30.00 -9.20 12.48
N THR A 167 -28.79 -8.78 12.83
CA THR A 167 -28.42 -8.52 14.21
C THR A 167 -29.02 -7.20 14.69
N THR A 168 -29.57 -7.24 15.89
CA THR A 168 -30.09 -6.11 16.65
C THR A 168 -29.29 -5.94 17.92
N ILE A 169 -29.41 -4.80 18.57
CA ILE A 169 -28.64 -4.50 19.77
C ILE A 169 -29.60 -4.26 20.92
N LYS A 170 -29.29 -4.85 22.06
CA LYS A 170 -30.02 -4.65 23.29
C LYS A 170 -29.10 -4.20 24.40
N GLU A 171 -29.68 -3.51 25.36
CA GLU A 171 -29.03 -3.27 26.64
C GLU A 171 -28.67 -4.59 27.32
N PRO A 172 -27.52 -4.67 28.00
CA PRO A 172 -27.03 -5.88 28.62
C PRO A 172 -27.91 -6.35 29.78
N THR A 173 -28.62 -5.42 30.43
CA THR A 173 -29.55 -5.65 31.54
C THR A 173 -31.01 -5.77 31.11
N ALA A 174 -31.32 -5.59 29.81
CA ALA A 174 -32.69 -5.70 29.34
C ALA A 174 -33.20 -7.14 29.53
N PRO A 175 -34.40 -7.33 30.11
CA PRO A 175 -35.00 -8.65 30.20
C PRO A 175 -35.27 -9.22 28.80
N ALA A 176 -35.32 -10.55 28.71
CA ALA A 176 -35.77 -11.24 27.50
C ALA A 176 -37.17 -10.71 27.12
N ASN A 177 -37.37 -10.43 25.83
CA ASN A 177 -38.58 -9.74 25.41
C ASN A 177 -39.76 -10.72 25.39
N ASP A 178 -40.64 -10.65 26.40
CA ASP A 178 -41.81 -11.54 26.54
C ASP A 178 -42.86 -11.34 25.42
N GLN A 179 -42.66 -10.37 24.51
CA GLN A 179 -43.58 -10.02 23.42
C GLN A 179 -43.21 -10.61 22.05
N LEU A 180 -42.30 -11.58 21.99
CA LEU A 180 -41.95 -12.20 20.71
C LEU A 180 -43.10 -13.08 20.17
N PRO A 181 -43.33 -13.09 18.85
CA PRO A 181 -44.29 -14.00 18.23
C PRO A 181 -43.93 -15.48 18.48
N GLN A 182 -44.93 -16.36 18.47
CA GLN A 182 -44.72 -17.81 18.60
C GLN A 182 -43.66 -18.34 17.61
N ASN A 183 -42.73 -19.14 18.12
CA ASN A 183 -41.61 -19.78 17.41
C ASN A 183 -40.48 -18.84 16.96
N VAL A 184 -40.46 -17.59 17.41
CA VAL A 184 -39.31 -16.68 17.22
C VAL A 184 -38.54 -16.61 18.53
N HIS A 185 -37.25 -16.92 18.48
CA HIS A 185 -36.37 -16.95 19.64
C HIS A 185 -35.24 -15.94 19.49
N GLU A 186 -34.79 -15.38 20.61
CA GLU A 186 -33.62 -14.50 20.66
C GLU A 186 -32.36 -15.31 20.93
N MET A 187 -31.30 -15.02 20.18
CA MET A 187 -29.97 -15.59 20.37
C MET A 187 -28.94 -14.48 20.50
N ILE A 188 -28.13 -14.55 21.56
CA ILE A 188 -27.00 -13.64 21.76
C ILE A 188 -25.87 -14.08 20.84
N ILE A 189 -25.35 -13.13 20.06
CA ILE A 189 -24.20 -13.35 19.18
C ILE A 189 -22.96 -12.91 19.94
N HIS A 190 -22.11 -13.87 20.24
CA HIS A 190 -20.79 -13.61 20.79
C HIS A 190 -19.81 -13.31 19.65
N PRO A 191 -18.92 -12.30 19.81
CA PRO A 191 -17.86 -12.06 18.84
C PRO A 191 -16.98 -13.31 18.73
N SER A 192 -16.58 -13.64 17.51
CA SER A 192 -15.61 -14.70 17.27
C SER A 192 -14.26 -14.34 17.88
N GLN A 193 -13.50 -15.35 18.30
CA GLN A 193 -12.11 -15.13 18.70
C GLN A 193 -11.30 -14.55 17.53
N PRO A 194 -10.29 -13.72 17.80
CA PRO A 194 -9.42 -13.19 16.76
C PRO A 194 -8.79 -14.36 15.99
N VAL A 195 -8.89 -14.31 14.66
CA VAL A 195 -8.34 -15.33 13.77
C VAL A 195 -6.82 -15.32 13.90
N GLN A 196 -6.22 -16.51 14.07
CA GLN A 196 -4.77 -16.62 14.13
C GLN A 196 -4.18 -16.29 12.75
N GLN A 197 -2.99 -15.68 12.72
CA GLN A 197 -2.37 -15.23 11.46
C GLN A 197 -2.18 -16.38 10.45
N GLU A 198 -2.05 -17.62 10.92
CA GLU A 198 -1.89 -18.82 10.10
C GLU A 198 -3.17 -19.26 9.38
N GLU A 199 -4.35 -18.88 9.88
CA GLU A 199 -5.65 -19.24 9.29
C GLU A 199 -6.08 -18.27 8.19
N VAL A 200 -5.43 -17.10 8.08
CA VAL A 200 -5.74 -16.10 7.06
C VAL A 200 -5.07 -16.52 5.74
N PRO A 201 -5.85 -16.82 4.68
CA PRO A 201 -5.27 -17.25 3.42
C PRO A 201 -4.40 -16.15 2.82
N SER A 202 -3.23 -16.53 2.33
CA SER A 202 -2.31 -15.59 1.68
C SER A 202 -2.90 -15.08 0.36
N LEU A 203 -2.43 -13.90 -0.08
CA LEU A 203 -2.86 -13.30 -1.36
C LEU A 203 -2.69 -14.26 -2.55
N LYS A 204 -1.64 -15.09 -2.51
CA LYS A 204 -1.35 -16.12 -3.52
C LYS A 204 -2.40 -17.24 -3.55
N GLN A 205 -3.03 -17.54 -2.42
CA GLN A 205 -4.09 -18.55 -2.33
C GLN A 205 -5.44 -17.98 -2.78
N THR A 206 -5.67 -16.68 -2.56
CA THR A 206 -6.94 -16.01 -2.93
C THR A 206 -6.98 -15.55 -4.39
N ILE A 207 -5.83 -15.15 -4.95
CA ILE A 207 -5.75 -14.68 -6.33
C ILE A 207 -5.36 -15.85 -7.24
N ALA A 208 -6.24 -16.18 -8.17
CA ALA A 208 -5.91 -17.13 -9.23
C ALA A 208 -4.70 -16.62 -10.02
N PRO A 209 -3.72 -17.48 -10.36
CA PRO A 209 -2.57 -17.05 -11.14
C PRO A 209 -3.05 -16.42 -12.46
N PRO A 210 -2.46 -15.29 -12.87
CA PRO A 210 -2.86 -14.66 -14.12
C PRO A 210 -2.66 -15.64 -15.28
N PRO A 211 -3.55 -15.63 -16.29
CA PRO A 211 -3.37 -16.46 -17.47
C PRO A 211 -1.99 -16.18 -18.08
N LYS A 212 -1.20 -17.24 -18.27
CA LYS A 212 0.09 -17.15 -18.95
C LYS A 212 -0.17 -16.87 -20.43
N TYR A 213 -0.16 -15.59 -20.82
CA TYR A 213 -0.14 -15.24 -22.23
C TYR A 213 1.26 -15.47 -22.77
N PRO A 214 1.42 -16.11 -23.96
CA PRO A 214 2.71 -16.16 -24.61
C PRO A 214 3.18 -14.72 -24.89
N PRO A 215 4.49 -14.42 -24.74
CA PRO A 215 5.01 -13.08 -25.00
C PRO A 215 4.64 -12.68 -26.43
N LYS A 216 4.01 -11.51 -26.58
CA LYS A 216 3.83 -10.89 -27.89
C LYS A 216 5.22 -10.56 -28.40
N LEU A 217 5.70 -11.31 -29.39
CA LEU A 217 6.90 -10.94 -30.14
C LEU A 217 6.65 -9.56 -30.73
N MET A 218 7.26 -8.53 -30.15
CA MET A 218 7.32 -7.21 -30.76
C MET A 218 8.22 -7.35 -31.98
N ARG A 219 7.63 -7.55 -33.16
CA ARG A 219 8.35 -7.31 -34.40
C ARG A 219 8.55 -5.81 -34.48
N HIS A 220 9.77 -5.34 -34.21
CA HIS A 220 10.16 -4.00 -34.62
C HIS A 220 9.91 -3.91 -36.12
N GLU A 221 9.20 -2.87 -36.56
CA GLU A 221 9.06 -2.56 -37.98
C GLU A 221 10.42 -2.06 -38.50
N ASP A 222 11.40 -2.95 -38.55
CA ASP A 222 12.67 -2.70 -39.22
C ASP A 222 12.34 -2.64 -40.71
N LYS A 223 12.10 -1.41 -41.21
CA LYS A 223 11.95 -1.18 -42.65
C LYS A 223 13.19 -1.78 -43.33
N PRO A 224 13.01 -2.69 -44.30
CA PRO A 224 14.14 -3.35 -44.93
C PRO A 224 15.03 -2.27 -45.57
N VAL A 225 16.31 -2.32 -45.24
CA VAL A 225 17.33 -1.52 -45.93
C VAL A 225 17.44 -2.07 -47.35
N VAL A 226 17.15 -1.24 -48.36
CA VAL A 226 17.17 -1.58 -49.78
C VAL A 226 18.49 -1.07 -50.37
N PRO A 227 19.47 -1.94 -50.65
CA PRO A 227 20.74 -1.54 -51.24
C PRO A 227 20.59 -1.17 -52.72
N VAL A 228 21.63 -0.55 -53.28
CA VAL A 228 21.76 -0.33 -54.73
C VAL A 228 21.79 -1.68 -55.46
N GLN A 229 21.04 -1.80 -56.56
CA GLN A 229 21.01 -3.01 -57.38
C GLN A 229 22.21 -3.03 -58.32
N TRP A 230 22.97 -4.12 -58.29
CA TRP A 230 24.10 -4.31 -59.20
C TRP A 230 23.63 -4.91 -60.51
N LEU A 231 24.00 -4.30 -61.63
CA LEU A 231 23.67 -4.77 -62.96
C LEU A 231 24.90 -5.47 -63.55
N ASP A 232 24.70 -6.65 -64.12
CA ASP A 232 25.76 -7.39 -64.80
C ASP A 232 25.44 -7.46 -66.29
N PHE A 233 26.22 -6.75 -67.09
CA PHE A 233 26.10 -6.70 -68.55
C PHE A 233 27.11 -7.63 -69.25
N GLY A 234 27.90 -8.41 -68.49
CA GLY A 234 28.90 -9.33 -69.01
C GLY A 234 30.30 -8.72 -69.19
N ALA A 235 31.29 -9.59 -69.41
CA ALA A 235 32.72 -9.28 -69.32
C ALA A 235 33.26 -8.23 -70.31
N PHE A 236 32.52 -7.94 -71.40
CA PHE A 236 32.96 -7.03 -72.47
C PHE A 236 32.21 -5.69 -72.48
N SER A 237 31.36 -5.44 -71.48
CA SER A 237 30.49 -4.25 -71.42
C SER A 237 30.94 -3.26 -70.36
N SER A 238 32.21 -2.84 -70.41
CA SER A 238 32.81 -1.88 -69.46
C SER A 238 32.25 -0.45 -69.55
N PHE A 239 31.52 -0.14 -70.61
CA PHE A 239 30.88 1.16 -70.83
C PHE A 239 29.43 1.21 -70.32
N ALA A 240 28.85 0.08 -69.92
CA ALA A 240 27.49 0.03 -69.41
C ALA A 240 27.43 0.49 -67.93
N PRO A 241 26.34 1.15 -67.49
CA PRO A 241 26.15 1.48 -66.08
C PRO A 241 26.19 0.22 -65.21
N THR A 242 26.96 0.21 -64.13
CA THR A 242 27.19 -1.00 -63.32
C THR A 242 26.18 -1.20 -62.18
N TYR A 243 25.30 -0.22 -61.95
CA TYR A 243 24.33 -0.26 -60.86
C TYR A 243 23.09 0.61 -61.14
N ASP A 244 21.97 0.28 -60.48
CA ASP A 244 20.71 1.02 -60.47
C ASP A 244 20.33 1.38 -59.02
N SER A 245 20.07 2.67 -58.77
CA SER A 245 19.75 3.23 -57.45
C SER A 245 18.30 3.67 -57.28
N ASN A 246 17.42 3.47 -58.27
CA ASN A 246 16.06 4.04 -58.28
C ASN A 246 15.21 3.71 -57.05
N ASN A 247 15.38 2.52 -56.45
CA ASN A 247 14.64 2.09 -55.26
C ASN A 247 15.53 1.92 -54.01
N ALA A 248 16.80 2.34 -54.08
CA ALA A 248 17.74 2.16 -52.99
C ALA A 248 17.59 3.25 -51.93
N ASN A 249 17.63 2.86 -50.64
CA ASN A 249 17.71 3.80 -49.52
C ASN A 249 19.13 3.92 -48.94
N VAL A 250 20.11 3.30 -49.59
CA VAL A 250 21.53 3.31 -49.23
C VAL A 250 22.36 3.63 -50.47
N THR A 251 23.48 4.35 -50.29
CA THR A 251 24.37 4.73 -51.39
C THR A 251 25.18 3.54 -51.91
N TYR A 252 25.82 3.74 -53.06
CA TYR A 252 26.70 2.76 -53.70
C TYR A 252 27.83 2.32 -52.76
N GLU A 253 28.48 3.27 -52.10
CA GLU A 253 29.65 3.03 -51.24
C GLU A 253 29.27 2.15 -50.06
N ASN A 254 28.17 2.48 -49.38
CA ASN A 254 27.66 1.72 -48.25
C ASN A 254 27.21 0.31 -48.67
N THR A 255 26.58 0.19 -49.84
CA THR A 255 26.21 -1.10 -50.42
C THR A 255 27.44 -1.94 -50.76
N TYR A 256 28.47 -1.33 -51.34
CA TYR A 256 29.73 -1.98 -51.72
C TYR A 256 30.48 -2.48 -50.47
N ILE A 257 30.65 -1.62 -49.46
CA ILE A 257 31.28 -1.97 -48.18
C ILE A 257 30.53 -3.11 -47.49
N GLY A 258 29.19 -3.07 -47.47
CA GLY A 258 28.39 -4.15 -46.91
C GLY A 258 28.56 -5.48 -47.66
N ARG A 259 28.69 -5.43 -49.00
CA ARG A 259 28.89 -6.61 -49.85
C ARG A 259 30.29 -7.20 -49.69
N THR A 260 31.33 -6.37 -49.64
CA THR A 260 32.71 -6.82 -49.41
C THR A 260 32.86 -7.39 -48.00
N ALA A 261 32.29 -6.75 -46.97
CA ALA A 261 32.27 -7.28 -45.61
C ALA A 261 31.54 -8.62 -45.48
N LYS A 262 30.41 -8.80 -46.20
CA LYS A 262 29.71 -10.10 -46.24
C LYS A 262 30.57 -11.19 -46.91
N ARG A 263 31.25 -10.88 -48.02
CA ARG A 263 32.16 -11.84 -48.67
C ARG A 263 33.31 -12.22 -47.74
N LEU A 264 33.92 -11.22 -47.07
CA LEU A 264 35.01 -11.43 -46.12
C LEU A 264 34.58 -12.25 -44.89
N LYS A 265 33.30 -12.22 -44.50
CA LYS A 265 32.75 -13.07 -43.42
C LYS A 265 32.48 -14.50 -43.88
N VAL A 266 32.02 -14.70 -45.12
CA VAL A 266 31.85 -16.05 -45.69
C VAL A 266 33.21 -16.74 -45.82
N ASP A 267 34.23 -16.02 -46.30
CA ASP A 267 35.59 -16.54 -46.42
C ASP A 267 36.25 -16.86 -45.06
N LYS A 268 35.75 -16.29 -43.95
CA LYS A 268 36.22 -16.57 -42.57
C LYS A 268 35.39 -17.60 -41.82
N LEU A 269 34.19 -17.95 -42.28
CA LEU A 269 33.31 -18.93 -41.63
C LEU A 269 33.58 -20.37 -42.09
N ASP A 270 34.30 -20.56 -43.20
CA ASP A 270 34.74 -21.88 -43.62
C ASP A 270 35.95 -22.41 -42.81
N GLU A 271 36.53 -21.59 -41.92
CA GLU A 271 37.58 -21.98 -40.98
C GLU A 271 37.17 -21.67 -39.53
N LYS A 272 36.47 -22.62 -38.91
CA LYS A 272 36.41 -22.97 -37.47
C LYS A 272 35.06 -22.82 -36.73
N ASP A 273 34.79 -23.91 -36.00
CA ASP A 273 33.99 -24.05 -34.78
C ASP A 273 32.48 -24.35 -34.93
N ASP A 274 32.20 -25.58 -35.36
CA ASP A 274 31.20 -26.41 -34.69
C ASP A 274 31.78 -26.80 -33.31
N GLU A 275 31.31 -26.20 -32.21
CA GLU A 275 31.13 -26.87 -30.90
C GLU A 275 30.58 -25.93 -29.80
N ASN A 276 29.49 -26.37 -29.18
CA ASN A 276 29.02 -26.10 -27.81
C ASN A 276 28.61 -24.67 -27.40
N VAL A 277 27.29 -24.38 -27.47
CA VAL A 277 26.67 -23.11 -27.03
C VAL A 277 26.36 -23.08 -25.51
N ASP A 278 26.47 -24.22 -24.82
CA ASP A 278 26.08 -24.35 -23.41
C ASP A 278 27.24 -24.27 -22.40
N GLU A 279 28.49 -24.14 -22.84
CA GLU A 279 29.63 -23.89 -21.94
C GLU A 279 29.92 -22.40 -21.83
N LEU A 280 29.78 -21.87 -20.61
CA LEU A 280 30.19 -20.52 -20.24
C LEU A 280 31.63 -20.29 -20.73
N ASN A 281 31.81 -19.40 -21.72
CA ASN A 281 33.05 -19.30 -22.47
C ASN A 281 34.15 -18.65 -21.61
N LYS A 282 34.86 -19.49 -20.83
CA LYS A 282 35.80 -19.08 -19.77
C LYS A 282 36.89 -18.14 -20.29
N ALA A 283 37.37 -18.38 -21.50
CA ALA A 283 38.39 -17.55 -22.14
C ALA A 283 37.91 -16.13 -22.46
N TRP A 284 36.62 -15.94 -22.72
CA TRP A 284 36.03 -14.62 -22.95
C TRP A 284 35.84 -13.85 -21.63
N LEU A 285 35.39 -14.54 -20.57
CA LEU A 285 35.17 -13.95 -19.25
C LEU A 285 36.49 -13.53 -18.56
N GLU A 286 37.54 -14.34 -18.67
CA GLU A 286 38.88 -13.98 -18.16
C GLU A 286 39.48 -12.80 -18.93
N LYS A 287 39.22 -12.69 -20.23
CA LYS A 287 39.68 -11.57 -21.07
C LYS A 287 38.99 -10.25 -20.70
N GLU A 288 37.74 -10.29 -20.26
CA GLU A 288 37.00 -9.14 -19.74
C GLU A 288 37.32 -8.86 -18.25
N GLY A 289 38.20 -9.64 -17.61
CA GLY A 289 38.68 -9.41 -16.24
C GLY A 289 37.72 -9.87 -15.15
N LEU A 290 36.76 -10.76 -15.46
CA LEU A 290 35.79 -11.31 -14.51
C LEU A 290 36.31 -12.61 -13.90
N ASP A 291 36.38 -12.68 -12.56
CA ASP A 291 36.85 -13.86 -11.83
C ASP A 291 35.72 -14.90 -11.69
N ILE A 292 35.85 -16.00 -12.45
CA ILE A 292 34.84 -17.04 -12.62
C ILE A 292 34.55 -17.76 -11.29
N ASN A 293 35.56 -17.94 -10.45
CA ASN A 293 35.40 -18.64 -9.16
C ASN A 293 34.54 -17.83 -8.18
N LEU A 294 34.63 -16.50 -8.24
CA LEU A 294 33.85 -15.58 -7.42
C LEU A 294 32.36 -15.56 -7.81
N ILE A 295 32.08 -15.78 -9.09
CA ILE A 295 30.71 -15.84 -9.63
C ILE A 295 30.05 -17.18 -9.26
N GLU A 296 30.78 -18.29 -9.38
CA GLU A 296 30.29 -19.61 -8.98
C GLU A 296 30.07 -19.71 -7.46
N ASP A 297 30.95 -19.13 -6.63
CA ASP A 297 30.77 -19.08 -5.17
C ASP A 297 29.59 -18.20 -4.73
N ALA A 298 29.30 -17.12 -5.46
CA ALA A 298 28.16 -16.25 -5.20
C ALA A 298 26.82 -16.92 -5.54
N PHE A 299 26.78 -17.74 -6.59
CA PHE A 299 25.57 -18.50 -6.96
C PHE A 299 25.26 -19.65 -6.00
N ASN A 300 26.28 -20.24 -5.37
CA ASN A 300 26.11 -21.42 -4.51
C ASN A 300 25.85 -21.09 -3.03
N LYS A 301 26.03 -19.84 -2.58
CA LYS A 301 25.63 -19.40 -1.24
C LYS A 301 24.16 -18.98 -1.23
N LEU A 302 23.27 -19.87 -0.80
CA LEU A 302 21.91 -19.46 -0.44
C LEU A 302 21.92 -18.71 0.90
N PRO A 303 21.51 -17.43 0.93
CA PRO A 303 21.43 -16.64 2.15
C PRO A 303 20.27 -17.12 3.04
N SER A 304 20.47 -17.09 4.36
CA SER A 304 19.53 -17.65 5.33
C SER A 304 18.51 -16.63 5.85
N THR A 305 18.77 -15.34 5.62
CA THR A 305 17.94 -14.22 6.08
C THR A 305 17.89 -13.08 5.06
N VAL A 306 16.78 -12.34 5.06
CA VAL A 306 16.52 -11.23 4.11
C VAL A 306 17.52 -10.08 4.26
N GLU A 307 18.06 -9.88 5.47
CA GLU A 307 19.07 -8.85 5.75
C GLU A 307 20.43 -9.21 5.12
N GLU A 308 20.78 -10.50 5.08
CA GLU A 308 21.98 -11.00 4.38
C GLU A 308 21.83 -10.93 2.85
N GLU A 309 20.63 -11.20 2.32
CA GLU A 309 20.32 -11.00 0.88
C GLU A 309 20.51 -9.55 0.46
N LEU A 310 19.97 -8.62 1.25
CA LEU A 310 20.05 -7.21 0.95
C LEU A 310 21.49 -6.70 1.01
N ALA A 311 22.25 -7.12 2.03
CA ALA A 311 23.66 -6.78 2.14
C ALA A 311 24.51 -7.32 0.97
N ASN A 312 24.28 -8.57 0.55
CA ASN A 312 24.98 -9.18 -0.58
C ASN A 312 24.64 -8.48 -1.90
N ASN A 313 23.37 -8.12 -2.11
CA ASN A 313 22.93 -7.39 -3.30
C ASN A 313 23.54 -5.98 -3.36
N CYS A 314 23.62 -5.27 -2.24
CA CYS A 314 24.28 -3.97 -2.16
C CYS A 314 25.78 -4.07 -2.51
N GLN A 315 26.47 -5.09 -1.99
CA GLN A 315 27.89 -5.31 -2.26
C GLN A 315 28.17 -5.69 -3.73
N LEU A 316 27.26 -6.44 -4.36
CA LEU A 316 27.37 -6.78 -5.77
C LEU A 316 27.18 -5.54 -6.67
N LEU A 317 26.21 -4.68 -6.33
CA LEU A 317 25.96 -3.44 -7.06
C LEU A 317 27.14 -2.47 -6.96
N GLU A 318 27.78 -2.34 -5.80
CA GLU A 318 29.01 -1.54 -5.65
C GLU A 318 30.14 -2.06 -6.54
N LYS A 319 30.39 -3.38 -6.56
CA LYS A 319 31.44 -3.97 -7.42
C LYS A 319 31.15 -3.78 -8.91
N LEU A 320 29.88 -3.85 -9.32
CA LEU A 320 29.49 -3.62 -10.72
C LEU A 320 29.66 -2.15 -11.11
N MET A 321 29.38 -1.23 -10.20
CA MET A 321 29.63 0.20 -10.40
C MET A 321 31.14 0.48 -10.50
N GLU A 322 31.95 -0.02 -9.58
CA GLU A 322 33.42 0.11 -9.62
C GLU A 322 33.99 -0.47 -10.94
N HIS A 323 33.43 -1.57 -11.44
CA HIS A 323 33.84 -2.15 -12.72
C HIS A 323 33.47 -1.25 -13.92
N GLN A 324 32.27 -0.65 -13.93
CA GLN A 324 31.90 0.29 -14.98
C GLN A 324 32.74 1.56 -14.94
N GLU A 325 33.03 2.08 -13.75
CA GLU A 325 33.93 3.23 -13.57
C GLU A 325 35.34 2.91 -14.04
N SER A 326 35.87 1.72 -13.73
CA SER A 326 37.15 1.19 -14.23
C SER A 326 37.20 1.10 -15.77
N ARG A 327 36.10 0.66 -16.42
CA ARG A 327 36.01 0.61 -17.88
C ARG A 327 35.99 2.01 -18.51
N ILE A 328 35.37 2.97 -17.84
CA ILE A 328 35.30 4.36 -18.29
C ILE A 328 36.65 5.06 -18.09
N GLU A 329 37.32 4.83 -16.95
CA GLU A 329 38.65 5.39 -16.66
C GLU A 329 39.75 4.82 -17.56
N LYS A 330 39.67 3.55 -17.95
CA LYS A 330 40.66 2.94 -18.86
C LYS A 330 40.58 3.47 -20.29
N GLY A 331 39.51 4.19 -20.64
CA GLY A 331 39.32 4.75 -21.98
C GLY A 331 39.18 3.66 -23.04
N GLU A 332 38.37 3.93 -24.04
CA GLU A 332 38.24 3.11 -25.24
C GLU A 332 39.53 3.25 -26.08
N ALA A 333 40.65 2.73 -25.59
CA ALA A 333 41.87 2.59 -26.37
C ALA A 333 41.67 1.42 -27.32
N VAL A 334 41.12 1.72 -28.50
CA VAL A 334 41.28 0.85 -29.68
C VAL A 334 42.76 0.50 -29.77
N ASP A 335 43.08 -0.78 -29.66
CA ASP A 335 44.45 -1.28 -29.65
C ASP A 335 45.18 -0.83 -30.93
N GLU A 336 45.94 0.26 -30.84
CA GLU A 336 46.79 0.76 -31.94
C GLU A 336 47.81 -0.28 -32.43
N LYS A 337 48.02 -1.35 -31.64
CA LYS A 337 48.80 -2.52 -32.04
C LYS A 337 48.14 -3.32 -33.16
N GLU A 338 46.81 -3.49 -33.15
CA GLU A 338 46.08 -4.18 -34.23
C GLU A 338 46.08 -3.36 -35.53
N LEU A 339 46.04 -2.02 -35.42
CA LEU A 339 46.15 -1.10 -36.54
C LEU A 339 47.56 -1.05 -37.16
N LYS A 340 48.62 -1.27 -36.36
CA LYS A 340 50.01 -1.34 -36.86
C LYS A 340 50.32 -2.68 -37.52
N THR A 341 49.79 -3.80 -37.02
CA THR A 341 49.94 -5.11 -37.66
C THR A 341 49.29 -5.16 -39.03
N GLY A 342 48.15 -4.48 -39.22
CA GLY A 342 47.50 -4.36 -40.54
C GLY A 342 48.34 -3.61 -41.57
N LYS A 343 49.02 -2.53 -41.18
CA LYS A 343 49.87 -1.74 -42.08
C LYS A 343 51.22 -2.42 -42.41
N GLU A 344 51.79 -3.20 -41.48
CA GLU A 344 53.00 -3.98 -41.77
C GLU A 344 52.75 -5.16 -42.73
N GLU A 345 51.54 -5.74 -42.70
CA GLU A 345 51.14 -6.77 -43.67
C GLU A 345 50.84 -6.21 -45.07
N GLU A 346 50.34 -4.98 -45.14
CA GLU A 346 50.11 -4.24 -46.39
C GLU A 346 51.44 -3.94 -47.12
N CYS A 347 52.48 -3.50 -46.38
CA CYS A 347 53.81 -3.22 -46.94
C CYS A 347 54.56 -4.48 -47.41
N LYS A 348 54.35 -5.63 -46.74
CA LYS A 348 54.93 -6.93 -47.17
C LYS A 348 54.23 -7.49 -48.42
N ARG A 349 52.93 -7.21 -48.62
CA ARG A 349 52.20 -7.65 -49.82
C ARG A 349 52.57 -6.82 -51.05
N GLU A 350 52.67 -5.50 -50.93
CA GLU A 350 53.06 -4.64 -52.05
C GLU A 350 54.51 -4.89 -52.50
N GLY A 351 55.43 -5.20 -51.58
CA GLY A 351 56.81 -5.58 -51.91
C GLY A 351 56.94 -6.91 -52.65
N ASN A 352 56.06 -7.87 -52.36
CA ASN A 352 56.07 -9.19 -53.02
C ASN A 352 55.40 -9.17 -54.40
N GLU A 353 54.38 -8.33 -54.61
CA GLU A 353 53.75 -8.17 -55.93
C GLU A 353 54.67 -7.47 -56.94
N LEU A 354 55.54 -6.56 -56.50
CA LEU A 354 56.54 -5.92 -57.36
C LEU A 354 57.67 -6.87 -57.81
N ILE A 355 58.02 -7.88 -56.99
CA ILE A 355 59.02 -8.90 -57.37
C ILE A 355 58.42 -9.91 -58.36
N LEU A 356 57.13 -10.24 -58.23
CA LEU A 356 56.42 -11.16 -59.13
C LEU A 356 56.07 -10.55 -60.51
N MET A 357 56.13 -9.23 -60.66
CA MET A 357 56.00 -8.56 -61.96
C MET A 357 57.33 -8.35 -62.70
N LEU A 358 58.48 -8.66 -62.07
CA LEU A 358 59.83 -8.50 -62.65
C LEU A 358 60.53 -9.84 -62.96
N ILE A 359 59.86 -10.98 -62.76
CA ILE A 359 60.23 -12.32 -63.25
C ILE A 359 59.17 -12.75 -64.23
#